data_AF-A0A2M9X8Q0-F1
#
_entry.id   AF-A0A2M9X8Q0-F1
#
_cell.length_a   1.000
_cell.length_b   1.000
_cell.length_c   1.000
_cell.angle_alpha   90.00
_cell.angle_beta   90.00
_cell.angle_gamma   90.00
#
_symmetry.space_group_name_H-M   'P 1'
#
loop_
_entity.id
_entity.type
_entity.pdbx_description
1 polymer ?
#
loop_
_entity_poly.entity_id
_entity_poly.type
_entity_poly.pdbx_seq_one_letter_code
_entity_poly.pdbx_strand_id
1 'polypeptide(L)'
;MEERSSDIIEIKDSSVNVRELMEEIESRLARRPVSKEELERLSRWKFSPQSPEGYREFDAAETAHLFEKGISPPKFTNPKFKYIRGPIRWLFIKLIELYAFLDKKLSENRTRAFYSVLNELILLRGDHEKLKRKFEKFYNEFVELNYTLKKEINPEFVWSNEFLYEEETLEESETLILSRLNPGDSVLAINPEWGKFLKQLLKAQIEFKAVTWNKSQYSYIKEHITNSVSLLSFEEVLPESPLPSKIISNTNLCLLPNWVLEKLFKSLASKTSSGTEFIFRYSNYSNRMVSPFQPILLTQISESAFREFLQKLGFKNIVDTKAGDGFSVFSFRK
;
A
#
# COMPACT_ATOMS: atom_id res chain seq x y z
N MET A 1 14.90 7.11 -46.87
CA MET A 1 14.95 5.79 -46.23
C MET A 1 15.84 5.94 -45.01
N GLU A 2 15.22 5.71 -43.86
CA GLU A 2 15.65 5.85 -42.46
C GLU A 2 17.15 6.05 -42.15
N GLU A 3 17.45 7.23 -41.60
CA GLU A 3 18.60 7.47 -40.71
C GLU A 3 18.31 6.81 -39.36
N ARG A 4 19.13 5.83 -38.96
CA ARG A 4 19.16 5.32 -37.59
C ARG A 4 20.07 6.22 -36.76
N SER A 5 19.46 7.05 -35.91
CA SER A 5 20.14 7.84 -34.90
C SER A 5 20.81 6.95 -33.86
N SER A 6 22.11 7.19 -33.69
CA SER A 6 22.95 6.84 -32.56
C SER A 6 22.45 7.55 -31.29
N ASP A 7 22.26 6.76 -30.22
CA ASP A 7 22.67 7.08 -28.84
C ASP A 7 21.93 6.13 -27.88
N ILE A 8 22.29 4.84 -27.93
CA ILE A 8 22.12 3.96 -26.77
C ILE A 8 23.36 4.18 -25.92
N ILE A 9 23.20 4.94 -24.84
CA ILE A 9 24.23 5.09 -23.81
C ILE A 9 24.41 3.71 -23.18
N GLU A 10 25.39 2.98 -23.66
CA GLU A 10 25.89 1.75 -23.07
C GLU A 10 26.57 2.15 -21.75
N ILE A 11 25.84 2.04 -20.63
CA ILE A 11 26.41 2.18 -19.29
C ILE A 11 27.33 0.98 -19.09
N LYS A 12 28.62 1.15 -19.42
CA LYS A 12 29.68 0.21 -19.07
C LYS A 12 30.05 0.40 -17.61
N ASP A 13 29.27 -0.23 -16.73
CA ASP A 13 29.74 -0.50 -15.38
C ASP A 13 30.64 -1.74 -15.43
N SER A 14 31.94 -1.55 -15.22
CA SER A 14 32.95 -2.63 -15.25
C SER A 14 32.83 -3.59 -14.06
N SER A 15 31.91 -3.35 -13.12
CA SER A 15 31.62 -4.22 -11.99
C SER A 15 30.45 -5.19 -12.22
N VAL A 16 29.73 -5.05 -13.33
CA VAL A 16 28.53 -5.85 -13.59
C VAL A 16 28.64 -6.52 -14.96
N ASN A 17 28.98 -7.80 -14.96
CA ASN A 17 29.04 -8.62 -16.16
C ASN A 17 27.60 -8.91 -16.64
N VAL A 18 27.10 -8.04 -17.51
CA VAL A 18 25.74 -8.10 -18.08
C VAL A 18 25.47 -9.47 -18.73
N ARG A 19 26.51 -10.15 -19.23
CA ARG A 19 26.40 -11.52 -19.75
C ARG A 19 26.10 -12.56 -18.66
N GLU A 20 26.73 -12.48 -17.49
CA GLU A 20 26.43 -13.39 -16.37
C GLU A 20 25.03 -13.13 -15.81
N LEU A 21 24.59 -11.87 -15.74
CA LEU A 21 23.21 -11.54 -15.33
C LEU A 21 22.19 -12.04 -16.36
N MET A 22 22.47 -11.92 -17.66
CA MET A 22 21.60 -12.47 -18.70
C MET A 22 21.59 -14.00 -18.68
N GLU A 23 22.74 -14.66 -18.49
CA GLU A 23 22.81 -16.12 -18.32
C GLU A 23 22.12 -16.60 -17.03
N GLU A 24 22.17 -15.83 -15.95
CA GLU A 24 21.45 -16.13 -14.70
C GLU A 24 19.93 -15.93 -14.85
N ILE A 25 19.52 -14.88 -15.57
CA ILE A 25 18.11 -14.62 -15.89
C ILE A 25 17.58 -15.68 -16.84
N GLU A 26 18.32 -16.01 -17.90
CA GLU A 26 17.95 -17.04 -18.88
C GLU A 26 17.95 -18.45 -18.26
N SER A 27 18.90 -18.78 -17.37
CA SER A 27 18.91 -20.06 -16.66
C SER A 27 17.79 -20.19 -15.62
N ARG A 28 17.34 -19.09 -15.01
CA ARG A 28 16.15 -19.08 -14.13
C ARG A 28 14.84 -19.09 -14.92
N LEU A 29 14.80 -18.47 -16.11
CA LEU A 29 13.66 -18.50 -17.04
C LEU A 29 13.56 -19.80 -17.84
N ALA A 30 14.65 -20.56 -17.98
CA ALA A 30 14.68 -21.86 -18.66
C ALA A 30 13.94 -22.99 -17.90
N ARG A 31 13.32 -22.71 -16.75
CA ARG A 31 12.37 -23.64 -16.15
C ARG A 31 11.08 -23.65 -16.97
N ARG A 32 10.99 -24.66 -17.84
CA ARG A 32 9.88 -25.04 -18.75
C ARG A 32 8.94 -23.89 -19.12
N PRO A 33 9.00 -23.34 -20.34
CA PRO A 33 7.95 -22.44 -20.81
C PRO A 33 6.61 -23.18 -20.75
N VAL A 34 5.71 -22.66 -19.90
CA VAL A 34 4.33 -23.15 -19.75
C VAL A 34 3.67 -23.02 -21.13
N SER A 35 3.15 -24.13 -21.65
CA SER A 35 2.59 -24.11 -23.00
C SER A 35 1.34 -23.21 -23.04
N LYS A 36 1.05 -22.58 -24.19
CA LYS A 36 -0.19 -21.79 -24.36
C LYS A 36 -1.45 -22.61 -23.98
N GLU A 37 -1.42 -23.92 -24.20
CA GLU A 37 -2.50 -24.84 -23.84
C GLU A 37 -2.64 -25.04 -22.32
N GLU A 38 -1.53 -25.05 -21.58
CA GLU A 38 -1.53 -25.10 -20.11
C GLU A 38 -2.06 -23.80 -19.51
N LEU A 39 -1.68 -22.65 -20.09
CA LEU A 39 -2.17 -21.33 -19.70
C LEU A 39 -3.67 -21.16 -19.97
N GLU A 40 -4.18 -21.67 -21.09
CA GLU A 40 -5.62 -21.72 -21.38
C GLU A 40 -6.37 -22.72 -20.49
N ARG A 41 -5.74 -23.82 -20.08
CA ARG A 41 -6.32 -24.74 -19.07
C ARG A 41 -6.44 -24.09 -17.71
N LEU A 42 -5.41 -23.35 -17.28
CA LEU A 42 -5.36 -22.64 -16.01
C LEU A 42 -6.37 -21.47 -15.97
N SER A 43 -6.54 -20.73 -17.07
CA SER A 43 -7.50 -19.62 -17.14
C SER A 43 -8.97 -20.07 -17.14
N ARG A 44 -9.24 -21.33 -17.51
CA ARG A 44 -10.57 -21.94 -17.43
C ARG A 44 -10.90 -22.51 -16.05
N TRP A 45 -9.93 -22.59 -15.14
CA TRP A 45 -10.19 -22.93 -13.74
C TRP A 45 -10.85 -21.73 -13.05
N LYS A 46 -12.18 -21.71 -13.04
CA LYS A 46 -12.93 -20.85 -12.12
C LYS A 46 -12.82 -21.46 -10.72
N PHE A 47 -12.03 -20.83 -9.86
CA PHE A 47 -12.17 -21.02 -8.42
C PHE A 47 -13.54 -20.44 -8.04
N SER A 48 -14.54 -21.31 -7.92
CA SER A 48 -15.82 -20.95 -7.31
C SER A 48 -15.54 -20.61 -5.84
N PRO A 49 -15.82 -19.38 -5.36
CA PRO A 49 -15.85 -19.15 -3.93
C PRO A 49 -17.23 -19.64 -3.46
N GLN A 50 -17.27 -20.83 -2.85
CA GLN A 50 -18.43 -21.21 -2.05
C GLN A 50 -17.96 -21.78 -0.71
N SER A 51 -17.94 -20.90 0.29
CA SER A 51 -18.55 -21.17 1.58
C SER A 51 -18.64 -19.85 2.37
N PRO A 52 -19.85 -19.29 2.55
CA PRO A 52 -20.12 -18.32 3.59
C PRO A 52 -20.52 -19.10 4.84
N GLU A 53 -19.55 -19.56 5.64
CA GLU A 53 -19.73 -19.93 7.05
C GLU A 53 -18.39 -20.38 7.62
N GLY A 54 -17.85 -19.60 8.57
CA GLY A 54 -16.74 -20.00 9.45
C GLY A 54 -15.38 -20.16 8.75
N TYR A 55 -14.58 -19.10 8.74
CA TYR A 55 -13.12 -19.22 8.56
C TYR A 55 -12.57 -20.12 9.69
N ARG A 56 -12.48 -21.42 9.43
CA ARG A 56 -11.50 -22.28 10.10
C ARG A 56 -10.17 -21.94 9.43
N GLU A 57 -9.23 -21.44 10.23
CA GLU A 57 -7.84 -21.31 9.80
C GLU A 57 -7.40 -22.62 9.15
N PHE A 58 -6.84 -22.53 7.94
CA PHE A 58 -6.45 -23.71 7.17
C PHE A 58 -5.35 -24.46 7.93
N ASP A 59 -5.73 -25.57 8.57
CA ASP A 59 -4.79 -26.45 9.25
C ASP A 59 -4.36 -27.56 8.28
N ALA A 60 -3.11 -27.46 7.81
CA ALA A 60 -2.50 -28.44 6.92
C ALA A 60 -2.42 -29.83 7.56
N ALA A 61 -2.31 -29.92 8.90
CA ALA A 61 -2.25 -31.20 9.61
C ALA A 61 -3.62 -31.89 9.68
N GLU A 62 -4.69 -31.15 9.99
CA GLU A 62 -6.07 -31.69 10.02
C GLU A 62 -6.49 -32.17 8.61
N THR A 63 -6.08 -31.43 7.57
CA THR A 63 -6.36 -31.77 6.17
C THR A 63 -5.54 -32.98 5.69
N ALA A 64 -4.26 -33.08 6.08
CA ALA A 64 -3.43 -34.25 5.79
C ALA A 64 -3.97 -35.53 6.47
N HIS A 65 -4.48 -35.42 7.69
CA HIS A 65 -5.06 -36.53 8.43
C HIS A 65 -6.32 -37.13 7.77
N LEU A 66 -7.07 -36.33 6.99
CA LEU A 66 -8.19 -36.83 6.18
C LEU A 66 -7.72 -37.74 5.03
N PHE A 67 -6.49 -37.56 4.54
CA PHE A 67 -5.89 -38.41 3.52
C PHE A 67 -5.22 -39.66 4.12
N GLU A 68 -4.86 -39.65 5.41
CA GLU A 68 -4.23 -40.78 6.11
C GLU A 68 -5.21 -41.84 6.65
N LYS A 69 -6.52 -41.55 6.71
CA LYS A 69 -7.54 -42.53 7.12
C LYS A 69 -7.68 -43.65 6.08
N GLY A 70 -6.79 -44.63 6.14
CA GLY A 70 -6.87 -45.84 5.34
C GLY A 70 -8.08 -46.70 5.70
N ILE A 71 -8.58 -47.45 4.71
CA ILE A 71 -9.68 -48.38 4.89
C ILE A 71 -9.20 -49.55 5.76
N SER A 72 -9.68 -49.65 7.00
CA SER A 72 -9.40 -50.82 7.85
C SER A 72 -10.13 -52.06 7.31
N PRO A 73 -9.53 -53.26 7.35
CA PRO A 73 -10.22 -54.47 6.91
C PRO A 73 -11.50 -54.69 7.74
N PRO A 74 -12.62 -55.07 7.10
CA PRO A 74 -13.88 -55.26 7.80
C PRO A 74 -13.71 -56.35 8.87
N LYS A 75 -14.18 -56.09 10.09
CA LYS A 75 -14.20 -57.09 11.15
C LYS A 75 -15.23 -58.16 10.78
N PHE A 76 -14.77 -59.29 10.24
CA PHE A 76 -15.58 -60.46 9.87
C PHE A 76 -16.26 -61.16 11.07
N THR A 77 -16.25 -60.54 12.25
CA THR A 77 -17.01 -60.95 13.45
C THR A 77 -18.47 -60.46 13.42
N ASN A 78 -18.85 -59.64 12.44
CA ASN A 78 -20.22 -59.14 12.27
C ASN A 78 -21.18 -60.26 11.76
N PRO A 79 -22.37 -60.47 12.38
CA PRO A 79 -23.29 -61.56 12.04
C PRO A 79 -23.69 -61.66 10.56
N LYS A 80 -23.65 -60.53 9.83
CA LYS A 80 -23.99 -60.45 8.40
C LYS A 80 -22.99 -61.15 7.46
N PHE A 81 -21.75 -61.41 7.91
CA PHE A 81 -20.70 -62.03 7.09
C PHE A 81 -20.34 -63.46 7.52
N LYS A 82 -21.14 -64.08 8.39
CA LYS A 82 -20.89 -65.42 8.97
C LYS A 82 -20.82 -66.55 7.92
N TYR A 83 -21.37 -66.31 6.73
CA TYR A 83 -21.43 -67.23 5.58
C TYR A 83 -20.11 -67.31 4.79
N ILE A 84 -19.20 -66.35 4.96
CA ILE A 84 -17.89 -66.33 4.30
C ILE A 84 -16.89 -67.09 5.19
N ARG A 85 -16.74 -68.41 4.95
CA ARG A 85 -15.82 -69.29 5.70
C ARG A 85 -14.75 -69.90 4.80
N GLY A 86 -13.63 -70.28 5.41
CA GLY A 86 -12.55 -71.03 4.73
C GLY A 86 -11.78 -70.20 3.69
N PRO A 87 -11.35 -70.81 2.56
CA PRO A 87 -10.41 -70.19 1.60
C PRO A 87 -10.96 -68.92 0.93
N ILE A 88 -12.28 -68.78 0.81
CA ILE A 88 -12.94 -67.59 0.26
C ILE A 88 -12.72 -66.38 1.20
N ARG A 89 -12.77 -66.60 2.53
CA ARG A 89 -12.46 -65.55 3.52
C ARG A 89 -11.03 -65.06 3.37
N TRP A 90 -10.09 -65.98 3.16
CA TRP A 90 -8.68 -65.65 2.95
C TRP A 90 -8.47 -64.82 1.67
N LEU A 91 -9.16 -65.17 0.58
CA LEU A 91 -9.13 -64.39 -0.67
C LEU A 91 -9.64 -62.96 -0.49
N PHE A 92 -10.77 -62.78 0.22
CA PHE A 92 -11.29 -61.43 0.53
C PHE A 92 -10.35 -60.63 1.42
N ILE A 93 -9.74 -61.26 2.43
CA ILE A 93 -8.73 -60.61 3.26
C ILE A 93 -7.55 -60.16 2.41
N LYS A 94 -7.05 -61.02 1.51
CA LYS A 94 -5.93 -60.67 0.63
C LYS A 94 -6.27 -59.57 -0.38
N LEU A 95 -7.48 -59.55 -0.93
CA LEU A 95 -7.95 -58.48 -1.80
C LEU A 95 -8.08 -57.15 -1.06
N ILE A 96 -8.60 -57.17 0.17
CA ILE A 96 -8.72 -55.97 1.00
C ILE A 96 -7.34 -55.48 1.46
N GLU A 97 -6.42 -56.38 1.80
CA GLU A 97 -5.01 -56.04 2.11
C GLU A 97 -4.31 -55.40 0.91
N LEU A 98 -4.49 -55.96 -0.29
CA LEU A 98 -3.96 -55.39 -1.53
C LEU A 98 -4.57 -54.03 -1.83
N TYR A 99 -5.88 -53.88 -1.67
CA TYR A 99 -6.59 -52.61 -1.86
C TYR A 99 -6.14 -51.55 -0.85
N ALA A 100 -6.01 -51.92 0.44
CA ALA A 100 -5.50 -51.04 1.49
C ALA A 100 -4.04 -50.64 1.24
N PHE A 101 -3.21 -51.54 0.70
CA PHE A 101 -1.84 -51.23 0.32
C PHE A 101 -1.76 -50.26 -0.87
N LEU A 102 -2.60 -50.46 -1.90
CA LEU A 102 -2.73 -49.55 -3.03
C LEU A 102 -3.24 -48.17 -2.61
N ASP A 103 -4.25 -48.13 -1.74
CA ASP A 103 -4.83 -46.91 -1.19
C ASP A 103 -3.81 -46.16 -0.33
N LYS A 104 -3.03 -46.86 0.51
CA LYS A 104 -1.93 -46.26 1.28
C LYS A 104 -0.85 -45.64 0.40
N LYS A 105 -0.45 -46.31 -0.69
CA LYS A 105 0.53 -45.75 -1.64
C LYS A 105 -0.02 -44.57 -2.43
N LEU A 106 -1.30 -44.59 -2.79
CA LEU A 106 -1.96 -43.46 -3.45
C LEU A 106 -2.13 -42.28 -2.50
N SER A 107 -2.45 -42.54 -1.23
CA SER A 107 -2.50 -41.54 -0.15
C SER A 107 -1.15 -40.88 0.05
N GLU A 108 -0.06 -41.64 0.17
CA GLU A 108 1.29 -41.08 0.33
C GLU A 108 1.69 -40.15 -0.83
N ASN A 109 1.40 -40.55 -2.07
CA ASN A 109 1.64 -39.71 -3.25
C ASN A 109 0.75 -38.46 -3.29
N ARG A 110 -0.52 -38.56 -2.84
CA ARG A 110 -1.43 -37.40 -2.72
C ARG A 110 -0.94 -36.43 -1.65
N THR A 111 -0.52 -36.93 -0.49
CA THR A 111 0.04 -36.12 0.60
C THR A 111 1.33 -35.43 0.16
N ARG A 112 2.21 -36.13 -0.57
CA ARG A 112 3.41 -35.53 -1.17
C ARG A 112 3.07 -34.44 -2.19
N ALA A 113 2.09 -34.68 -3.06
CA ALA A 113 1.63 -33.68 -4.02
C ALA A 113 1.03 -32.45 -3.32
N PHE A 114 0.24 -32.65 -2.27
CA PHE A 114 -0.33 -31.57 -1.46
C PHE A 114 0.75 -30.70 -0.81
N TYR A 115 1.75 -31.30 -0.16
CA TYR A 115 2.87 -30.54 0.41
C TYR A 115 3.75 -29.85 -0.64
N SER A 116 3.90 -30.46 -1.83
CA SER A 116 4.60 -29.81 -2.96
C SER A 116 3.89 -28.53 -3.40
N VAL A 117 2.57 -28.60 -3.59
CA VAL A 117 1.75 -27.44 -3.96
C VAL A 117 1.76 -26.37 -2.86
N LEU A 118 1.68 -26.78 -1.60
CA LEU A 118 1.73 -25.84 -0.47
C LEU A 118 3.08 -25.09 -0.42
N ASN A 119 4.19 -25.80 -0.63
CA ASN A 119 5.51 -25.19 -0.69
C ASN A 119 5.64 -24.22 -1.88
N GLU A 120 5.11 -24.57 -3.06
CA GLU A 120 5.07 -23.67 -4.21
C GLU A 120 4.25 -22.40 -3.93
N LEU A 121 3.11 -22.51 -3.25
CA LEU A 121 2.30 -21.34 -2.85
C LEU A 121 3.03 -20.42 -1.87
N ILE A 122 3.76 -20.98 -0.90
CA ILE A 122 4.56 -20.21 0.05
C ILE A 122 5.68 -19.46 -0.68
N LEU A 123 6.37 -20.13 -1.60
CA LEU A 123 7.43 -19.52 -2.41
C LEU A 123 6.88 -18.39 -3.30
N LEU A 124 5.75 -18.62 -3.98
CA LEU A 124 5.08 -17.61 -4.80
C LEU A 124 4.68 -16.37 -3.99
N ARG A 125 4.18 -16.56 -2.76
CA ARG A 125 3.88 -15.45 -1.85
C ARG A 125 5.14 -14.66 -1.49
N GLY A 126 6.23 -15.35 -1.16
CA GLY A 126 7.51 -14.71 -0.85
C GLY A 126 8.09 -13.92 -2.02
N ASP A 127 7.99 -14.46 -3.23
CA ASP A 127 8.45 -13.79 -4.46
C ASP A 127 7.55 -12.60 -4.82
N HIS A 128 6.24 -12.71 -4.62
CA HIS A 128 5.31 -11.59 -4.78
C HIS A 128 5.63 -10.43 -3.82
N GLU A 129 5.89 -10.71 -2.55
CA GLU A 129 6.27 -9.68 -1.57
C GLU A 129 7.61 -9.02 -1.93
N LYS A 130 8.60 -9.78 -2.40
CA LYS A 130 9.88 -9.24 -2.89
C LYS A 130 9.69 -8.37 -4.13
N LEU A 131 8.85 -8.80 -5.07
CA LEU A 131 8.54 -8.04 -6.28
C LEU A 131 7.86 -6.72 -5.93
N LYS A 132 6.89 -6.74 -5.01
CA LYS A 132 6.21 -5.55 -4.50
C LYS A 132 7.20 -4.55 -3.90
N ARG A 133 8.11 -5.00 -3.03
CA ARG A 133 9.15 -4.15 -2.44
C ARG A 133 10.10 -3.56 -3.49
N LYS A 134 10.48 -4.35 -4.50
CA LYS A 134 11.32 -3.86 -5.62
C LYS A 134 10.60 -2.81 -6.46
N PHE A 135 9.31 -3.00 -6.73
CA PHE A 135 8.49 -2.02 -7.46
C PHE A 135 8.29 -0.74 -6.66
N GLU A 136 8.00 -0.82 -5.36
CA GLU A 136 7.90 0.34 -4.48
C GLU A 136 9.22 1.13 -4.47
N LYS A 137 10.35 0.45 -4.34
CA LYS A 137 11.68 1.08 -4.39
C LYS A 137 11.97 1.73 -5.74
N PHE A 138 11.74 1.02 -6.85
CA PHE A 138 11.93 1.55 -8.20
C PHE A 138 11.04 2.76 -8.49
N TYR A 139 9.78 2.71 -8.06
CA TYR A 139 8.84 3.82 -8.26
C TYR A 139 9.26 5.04 -7.44
N ASN A 140 9.68 4.86 -6.19
CA ASN A 140 10.21 5.95 -5.37
C ASN A 140 11.46 6.57 -6.02
N GLU A 141 12.41 5.74 -6.45
CA GLU A 141 13.60 6.20 -7.17
C GLU A 141 13.24 6.91 -8.49
N PHE A 142 12.26 6.41 -9.24
CA PHE A 142 11.77 7.04 -10.46
C PHE A 142 11.12 8.40 -10.19
N VAL A 143 10.28 8.50 -9.16
CA VAL A 143 9.65 9.77 -8.76
C VAL A 143 10.71 10.75 -8.30
N GLU A 144 11.65 10.34 -7.45
CA GLU A 144 12.76 11.16 -6.98
C GLU A 144 13.66 11.64 -8.13
N LEU A 145 14.04 10.74 -9.04
CA LEU A 145 14.90 11.04 -10.19
C LEU A 145 14.21 12.04 -11.12
N ASN A 146 12.93 11.83 -11.44
CA ASN A 146 12.22 12.74 -12.32
C ASN A 146 11.92 14.09 -11.66
N TYR A 147 11.66 14.12 -10.34
CA TYR A 147 11.59 15.37 -9.58
C TYR A 147 12.91 16.15 -9.63
N THR A 148 14.03 15.44 -9.45
CA THR A 148 15.39 16.04 -9.46
C THR A 148 15.77 16.55 -10.85
N LEU A 149 15.31 15.88 -11.91
CA LEU A 149 15.63 16.21 -13.30
C LEU A 149 14.87 17.42 -13.87
N LYS A 150 14.10 18.18 -13.06
CA LYS A 150 13.36 19.38 -13.47
C LYS A 150 12.44 19.19 -14.69
N LYS A 151 12.14 17.96 -15.09
CA LYS A 151 10.97 17.73 -15.94
C LYS A 151 9.80 18.02 -15.02
N GLU A 152 9.03 19.05 -15.35
CA GLU A 152 7.71 19.29 -14.75
C GLU A 152 6.89 18.00 -14.98
N ILE A 153 7.06 17.02 -14.10
CA ILE A 153 5.94 16.14 -13.80
C ILE A 153 4.97 17.12 -13.15
N ASN A 154 4.06 17.64 -13.95
CA ASN A 154 2.70 17.78 -13.50
C ASN A 154 2.25 16.33 -13.40
N PRO A 155 2.28 15.66 -12.22
CA PRO A 155 1.33 14.58 -12.05
C PRO A 155 0.02 15.29 -12.30
N GLU A 156 -0.51 15.14 -13.50
CA GLU A 156 -1.89 15.40 -13.80
C GLU A 156 -2.63 14.45 -12.87
N PHE A 157 -2.80 14.87 -11.62
CA PHE A 157 -3.78 14.36 -10.67
C PHE A 157 -5.18 14.75 -11.19
N VAL A 158 -5.39 14.69 -12.50
CA VAL A 158 -6.66 14.93 -13.18
C VAL A 158 -7.64 13.82 -12.77
N TRP A 159 -7.15 12.66 -12.32
CA TRP A 159 -8.00 11.48 -12.16
C TRP A 159 -8.49 11.19 -10.73
N SER A 160 -8.27 12.07 -9.74
CA SER A 160 -8.84 11.83 -8.40
C SER A 160 -9.77 12.89 -7.84
N ASN A 161 -9.84 14.13 -8.37
CA ASN A 161 -10.59 15.20 -7.69
C ASN A 161 -11.46 16.09 -8.60
N GLU A 162 -11.85 15.63 -9.79
CA GLU A 162 -13.04 16.18 -10.48
C GLU A 162 -14.37 15.84 -9.76
N PHE A 163 -14.33 15.40 -8.50
CA PHE A 163 -15.45 15.54 -7.57
C PHE A 163 -15.54 16.98 -7.06
N LEU A 164 -15.59 17.94 -7.98
CA LEU A 164 -16.04 19.32 -7.74
C LEU A 164 -17.53 19.39 -7.31
N TYR A 165 -18.20 18.24 -7.13
CA TYR A 165 -19.63 18.12 -6.87
C TYR A 165 -20.00 17.42 -5.55
N GLU A 166 -19.05 16.96 -4.73
CA GLU A 166 -19.33 16.47 -3.35
C GLU A 166 -18.88 17.48 -2.26
N GLU A 167 -18.83 18.77 -2.62
CA GLU A 167 -18.00 19.81 -1.99
C GLU A 167 -18.28 20.23 -0.53
N GLU A 168 -19.33 19.76 0.16
CA GLU A 168 -19.71 20.37 1.45
C GLU A 168 -19.35 19.58 2.69
N THR A 169 -19.21 18.25 2.62
CA THR A 169 -18.99 17.44 3.81
C THR A 169 -17.51 17.33 4.13
N LEU A 170 -17.10 17.93 5.24
CA LEU A 170 -15.79 17.72 5.83
C LEU A 170 -15.65 16.28 6.33
N GLU A 171 -14.47 15.72 6.16
CA GLU A 171 -14.13 14.48 6.84
C GLU A 171 -13.97 14.74 8.35
N GLU A 172 -14.04 13.70 9.18
CA GLU A 172 -13.98 13.85 10.64
C GLU A 172 -12.66 14.51 11.07
N SER A 173 -11.55 14.10 10.46
CA SER A 173 -10.23 14.69 10.69
C SER A 173 -10.14 16.16 10.27
N GLU A 174 -10.78 16.56 9.15
CA GLU A 174 -10.87 17.97 8.75
C GLU A 174 -11.72 18.77 9.74
N THR A 175 -12.80 18.18 10.25
CA THR A 175 -13.68 18.78 11.27
C THR A 175 -12.92 18.98 12.59
N LEU A 176 -12.07 18.03 12.98
CA LEU A 176 -11.18 18.17 14.14
C LEU A 176 -10.21 19.34 13.97
N ILE A 177 -9.62 19.53 12.79
CA ILE A 177 -8.76 20.69 12.51
C ILE A 177 -9.55 21.98 12.65
N LEU A 178 -10.73 22.07 12.01
CA LEU A 178 -11.56 23.26 12.02
C LEU A 178 -12.01 23.64 13.45
N SER A 179 -12.35 22.65 14.29
CA SER A 179 -12.75 22.86 15.68
C SER A 179 -11.69 23.50 16.58
N ARG A 180 -10.42 23.50 16.14
CA ARG A 180 -9.28 24.10 16.85
C ARG A 180 -8.98 25.52 16.41
N LEU A 181 -9.73 26.04 15.44
CA LEU A 181 -9.58 27.38 14.88
C LEU A 181 -10.74 28.27 15.32
N ASN A 182 -10.45 29.53 15.61
CA ASN A 182 -11.40 30.54 16.05
C ASN A 182 -11.43 31.72 15.06
N PRO A 183 -12.56 32.42 14.93
CA PRO A 183 -12.61 33.71 14.26
C PRO A 183 -11.61 34.69 14.90
N GLY A 184 -10.70 35.25 14.10
CA GLY A 184 -9.61 36.11 14.55
C GLY A 184 -8.24 35.43 14.68
N ASP A 185 -8.16 34.11 14.53
CA ASP A 185 -6.88 33.44 14.35
C ASP A 185 -6.22 33.86 13.03
N SER A 186 -4.90 34.07 13.06
CA SER A 186 -4.11 34.23 11.83
C SER A 186 -3.61 32.86 11.39
N VAL A 187 -4.13 32.36 10.26
CA VAL A 187 -3.88 30.99 9.81
C VAL A 187 -3.04 30.95 8.51
N LEU A 188 -2.08 30.04 8.44
CA LEU A 188 -1.41 29.63 7.21
C LEU A 188 -1.86 28.21 6.83
N ALA A 189 -2.54 28.07 5.70
CA ALA A 189 -2.90 26.79 5.11
C ALA A 189 -1.81 26.34 4.11
N ILE A 190 -1.13 25.24 4.43
CA ILE A 190 -0.08 24.66 3.60
C ILE A 190 -0.66 23.56 2.73
N ASN A 191 -0.48 23.74 1.42
CA ASN A 191 -0.89 22.84 0.35
C ASN A 191 -2.37 22.41 0.49
N PRO A 192 -3.35 23.32 0.42
CA PRO A 192 -4.76 23.00 0.69
C PRO A 192 -5.48 22.28 -0.48
N GLU A 193 -4.74 21.60 -1.35
CA GLU A 193 -5.26 20.94 -2.56
C GLU A 193 -6.10 21.89 -3.44
N TRP A 194 -7.34 21.51 -3.80
CA TRP A 194 -8.27 22.32 -4.58
C TRP A 194 -9.06 23.32 -3.72
N GLY A 195 -8.76 23.42 -2.41
CA GLY A 195 -9.32 24.44 -1.55
C GLY A 195 -10.70 24.14 -0.95
N LYS A 196 -11.17 22.88 -0.97
CA LYS A 196 -12.37 22.45 -0.21
C LYS A 196 -12.34 22.94 1.24
N PHE A 197 -11.21 22.73 1.93
CA PHE A 197 -11.03 23.19 3.31
C PHE A 197 -10.98 24.72 3.43
N LEU A 198 -10.41 25.42 2.43
CA LEU A 198 -10.38 26.88 2.41
C LEU A 198 -11.79 27.49 2.32
N LYS A 199 -12.69 26.88 1.54
CA LYS A 199 -14.10 27.28 1.48
C LYS A 199 -14.76 27.20 2.87
N GLN A 200 -14.39 26.22 3.68
CA GLN A 200 -14.90 26.06 5.05
C GLN A 200 -14.30 27.09 6.02
N LEU A 201 -13.02 27.45 5.87
CA LEU A 201 -12.43 28.58 6.62
C LEU A 201 -13.13 29.91 6.31
N LEU A 202 -13.47 30.16 5.04
CA LEU A 202 -14.25 31.34 4.63
C LEU A 202 -15.66 31.33 5.27
N LYS A 203 -16.36 30.18 5.22
CA LYS A 203 -17.67 30.01 5.88
C LYS A 203 -17.60 30.29 7.40
N ALA A 204 -16.50 29.88 8.04
CA ALA A 204 -16.24 30.11 9.45
C ALA A 204 -15.69 31.52 9.79
N GLN A 205 -15.55 32.41 8.80
CA GLN A 205 -14.99 33.77 8.95
C GLN A 205 -13.58 33.79 9.57
N ILE A 206 -12.76 32.79 9.23
CA ILE A 206 -11.36 32.70 9.67
C ILE A 206 -10.49 33.31 8.58
N GLU A 207 -9.64 34.27 8.96
CA GLU A 207 -8.66 34.85 8.04
C GLU A 207 -7.48 33.90 7.82
N PHE A 208 -7.11 33.69 6.56
CA PHE A 208 -6.00 32.81 6.22
C PHE A 208 -5.18 33.30 5.03
N LYS A 209 -3.92 32.84 5.01
CA LYS A 209 -3.06 32.81 3.83
C LYS A 209 -2.90 31.36 3.39
N ALA A 210 -2.87 31.10 2.10
CA ALA A 210 -2.64 29.78 1.54
C ALA A 210 -1.34 29.73 0.75
N VAL A 211 -0.64 28.60 0.81
CA VAL A 211 0.50 28.32 -0.06
C VAL A 211 0.32 26.96 -0.73
N THR A 212 0.67 26.87 -2.00
CA THR A 212 0.68 25.60 -2.75
C THR A 212 1.94 25.51 -3.61
N TRP A 213 2.35 24.28 -3.90
CA TRP A 213 3.45 23.99 -4.82
C TRP A 213 2.94 23.52 -6.19
N ASN A 214 1.62 23.49 -6.39
CA ASN A 214 0.98 23.06 -7.63
C ASN A 214 0.36 24.26 -8.36
N LYS A 215 0.81 24.50 -9.60
CA LYS A 215 0.38 25.63 -10.42
C LYS A 215 -1.11 25.58 -10.77
N SER A 216 -1.66 24.41 -11.05
CA SER A 216 -3.09 24.25 -11.37
C SER A 216 -3.98 24.54 -10.17
N GLN A 217 -3.60 24.04 -8.99
CA GLN A 217 -4.30 24.35 -7.73
C GLN A 217 -4.22 25.85 -7.40
N TYR A 218 -3.05 26.47 -7.60
CA TYR A 218 -2.88 27.91 -7.41
C TYR A 218 -3.84 28.71 -8.29
N SER A 219 -3.88 28.43 -9.59
CA SER A 219 -4.78 29.12 -10.52
C SER A 219 -6.24 28.96 -10.10
N TYR A 220 -6.66 27.73 -9.77
CA TYR A 220 -8.04 27.45 -9.33
C TYR A 220 -8.40 28.18 -8.03
N ILE A 221 -7.56 28.08 -6.99
CA ILE A 221 -7.79 28.74 -5.70
C ILE A 221 -7.86 30.25 -5.88
N LYS A 222 -6.97 30.82 -6.70
CA LYS A 222 -6.91 32.26 -6.95
C LYS A 222 -8.16 32.77 -7.67
N GLU A 223 -8.64 32.02 -8.65
CA GLU A 223 -9.80 32.41 -9.47
C GLU A 223 -11.14 32.21 -8.76
N HIS A 224 -11.28 31.12 -7.99
CA HIS A 224 -12.57 30.70 -7.45
C HIS A 224 -12.75 30.83 -5.94
N ILE A 225 -11.68 30.95 -5.16
CA ILE A 225 -11.75 30.88 -3.69
C ILE A 225 -11.21 32.16 -3.03
N THR A 226 -9.96 32.53 -3.30
CA THR A 226 -9.31 33.66 -2.61
C THR A 226 -8.05 34.15 -3.32
N ASN A 227 -7.83 35.46 -3.28
CA ASN A 227 -6.59 36.09 -3.75
C ASN A 227 -5.41 35.88 -2.78
N SER A 228 -5.65 35.47 -1.54
CA SER A 228 -4.62 35.25 -0.51
C SER A 228 -3.94 33.88 -0.63
N VAL A 229 -3.49 33.56 -1.85
CA VAL A 229 -2.76 32.33 -2.16
C VAL A 229 -1.42 32.65 -2.83
N SER A 230 -0.36 31.94 -2.48
CA SER A 230 0.96 32.07 -3.12
C SER A 230 1.40 30.73 -3.71
N LEU A 231 1.93 30.80 -4.94
CA LEU A 231 2.60 29.67 -5.58
C LEU A 231 4.08 29.71 -5.18
N LEU A 232 4.54 28.65 -4.52
CA LEU A 232 5.93 28.47 -4.16
C LEU A 232 6.52 27.27 -4.91
N SER A 233 7.85 27.14 -4.90
CA SER A 233 8.54 25.94 -5.39
C SER A 233 9.01 25.06 -4.23
N PHE A 234 9.47 23.85 -4.52
CA PHE A 234 10.03 23.00 -3.47
C PHE A 234 11.41 23.48 -2.96
N GLU A 235 12.05 24.41 -3.67
CA GLU A 235 13.18 25.17 -3.13
C GLU A 235 12.76 26.08 -1.96
N GLU A 236 11.54 26.60 -1.99
CA GLU A 236 10.99 27.50 -0.97
C GLU A 236 9.66 26.94 -0.41
N VAL A 237 9.75 26.06 0.59
CA VAL A 237 8.58 25.36 1.12
C VAL A 237 7.62 26.25 1.94
N LEU A 238 8.06 27.43 2.37
CA LEU A 238 7.30 28.35 3.21
C LEU A 238 7.54 29.79 2.77
N PRO A 239 6.54 30.68 2.89
CA PRO A 239 6.67 32.09 2.52
C PRO A 239 7.68 32.80 3.43
N GLU A 240 8.01 34.04 3.08
CA GLU A 240 8.83 34.91 3.91
C GLU A 240 8.16 35.22 5.26
N SER A 241 8.98 35.37 6.30
CA SER A 241 8.53 35.72 7.64
C SER A 241 7.98 37.15 7.70
N PRO A 242 7.04 37.47 8.61
CA PRO A 242 6.52 36.63 9.70
C PRO A 242 5.41 35.66 9.24
N LEU A 243 5.49 34.43 9.75
CA LEU A 243 4.45 33.42 9.54
C LEU A 243 3.26 33.65 10.51
N PRO A 244 2.04 33.29 10.11
CA PRO A 244 0.86 33.30 10.98
C PRO A 244 1.00 32.46 12.26
N SER A 245 0.19 32.76 13.27
CA SER A 245 0.24 32.12 14.60
C SER A 245 -0.22 30.67 14.60
N LYS A 246 -1.04 30.27 13.61
CA LYS A 246 -1.45 28.88 13.39
C LYS A 246 -1.08 28.43 11.99
N ILE A 247 -0.46 27.26 11.89
CA ILE A 247 -0.05 26.66 10.62
C ILE A 247 -0.73 25.30 10.49
N ILE A 248 -1.46 25.12 9.41
CA ILE A 248 -2.27 23.94 9.19
C ILE A 248 -1.96 23.28 7.86
N SER A 249 -2.15 21.96 7.81
CA SER A 249 -2.18 21.20 6.56
C SER A 249 -3.29 20.16 6.69
N ASN A 250 -4.39 20.40 5.95
CA ASN A 250 -5.54 19.49 5.90
C ASN A 250 -5.30 18.33 4.93
N THR A 251 -4.28 18.40 4.08
CA THR A 251 -3.95 17.35 3.13
C THR A 251 -3.13 16.25 3.79
N ASN A 252 -3.21 15.03 3.27
CA ASN A 252 -2.40 13.94 3.79
C ASN A 252 -0.91 14.20 3.54
N LEU A 253 -0.14 14.47 4.61
CA LEU A 253 1.30 14.68 4.52
C LEU A 253 2.05 13.51 3.85
N CYS A 254 1.53 12.29 3.93
CA CYS A 254 2.13 11.10 3.30
C CYS A 254 2.11 11.13 1.77
N LEU A 255 1.39 12.08 1.15
CA LEU A 255 1.44 12.34 -0.30
C LEU A 255 2.69 13.14 -0.71
N LEU A 256 3.39 13.77 0.24
CA LEU A 256 4.60 14.54 -0.03
C LEU A 256 5.85 13.65 0.06
N PRO A 257 6.90 13.90 -0.75
CA PRO A 257 8.18 13.24 -0.60
C PRO A 257 8.81 13.51 0.77
N ASN A 258 9.60 12.55 1.26
CA ASN A 258 10.28 12.61 2.55
C ASN A 258 11.16 13.87 2.71
N TRP A 259 11.92 14.24 1.68
CA TRP A 259 12.82 15.39 1.69
C TRP A 259 12.05 16.72 1.76
N VAL A 260 10.85 16.79 1.17
CA VAL A 260 9.95 17.96 1.27
C VAL A 260 9.48 18.11 2.71
N LEU A 261 9.02 17.02 3.33
CA LEU A 261 8.57 17.03 4.72
C LEU A 261 9.71 17.43 5.67
N GLU A 262 10.90 16.84 5.54
CA GLU A 262 12.06 17.21 6.36
C GLU A 262 12.39 18.70 6.23
N LYS A 263 12.43 19.20 5.00
CA LYS A 263 12.70 20.60 4.72
C LYS A 263 11.62 21.50 5.29
N LEU A 264 10.35 21.11 5.17
CA LEU A 264 9.20 21.82 5.74
C LEU A 264 9.37 21.95 7.26
N PHE A 265 9.55 20.85 8.00
CA PHE A 265 9.68 20.91 9.46
C PHE A 265 10.92 21.66 9.93
N LYS A 266 12.06 21.51 9.25
CA LYS A 266 13.28 22.30 9.53
C LYS A 266 13.04 23.80 9.30
N SER A 267 12.31 24.16 8.24
CA SER A 267 11.97 25.55 7.91
C SER A 267 10.94 26.14 8.86
N LEU A 268 9.93 25.35 9.28
CA LEU A 268 8.99 25.76 10.33
C LEU A 268 9.76 26.04 11.62
N ALA A 269 10.67 25.14 12.02
CA ALA A 269 11.42 25.28 13.24
C ALA A 269 12.29 26.55 13.29
N SER A 270 12.75 27.07 12.14
CA SER A 270 13.57 28.29 12.05
C SER A 270 12.78 29.57 11.81
N LYS A 271 11.66 29.51 11.06
CA LYS A 271 10.90 30.70 10.64
C LYS A 271 9.76 31.09 11.59
N THR A 272 9.33 30.21 12.50
CA THR A 272 8.19 30.49 13.40
C THR A 272 8.59 31.03 14.76
N SER A 273 7.76 31.91 15.32
CA SER A 273 7.91 32.42 16.69
C SER A 273 7.52 31.37 17.74
N SER A 274 7.96 31.60 18.99
CA SER A 274 7.53 30.77 20.12
C SER A 274 6.02 30.88 20.35
N GLY A 275 5.36 29.76 20.60
CA GLY A 275 3.91 29.71 20.80
C GLY A 275 3.09 29.52 19.52
N THR A 276 3.70 29.49 18.33
CA THR A 276 3.00 29.10 17.09
C THR A 276 2.46 27.68 17.22
N GLU A 277 1.20 27.47 16.80
CA GLU A 277 0.53 26.17 16.81
C GLU A 277 0.56 25.54 15.41
N PHE A 278 0.77 24.23 15.38
CA PHE A 278 0.79 23.44 14.15
C PHE A 278 -0.27 22.36 14.23
N ILE A 279 -1.03 22.17 13.16
CA ILE A 279 -2.08 21.14 13.08
C ILE A 279 -2.01 20.46 11.72
N PHE A 280 -1.44 19.25 11.68
CA PHE A 280 -1.17 18.52 10.44
C PHE A 280 -1.89 17.19 10.39
N ARG A 281 -2.46 16.89 9.22
CA ARG A 281 -3.18 15.66 8.94
C ARG A 281 -2.31 14.66 8.19
N TYR A 282 -2.38 13.40 8.56
CA TYR A 282 -1.69 12.33 7.82
C TYR A 282 -2.41 10.99 7.93
N SER A 283 -2.13 10.09 6.99
CA SER A 283 -2.51 8.68 7.03
C SER A 283 -1.48 7.85 6.25
N ASN A 284 -0.98 6.79 6.89
CA ASN A 284 -0.12 5.79 6.25
C ASN A 284 -0.89 4.78 5.39
N TYR A 285 -2.21 4.92 5.29
CA TYR A 285 -3.08 4.01 4.55
C TYR A 285 -3.76 4.76 3.41
N SER A 286 -3.54 4.30 2.18
CA SER A 286 -4.17 4.88 0.99
C SER A 286 -5.64 4.50 0.90
N ASN A 287 -5.98 3.24 1.26
CA ASN A 287 -7.28 2.54 1.16
C ASN A 287 -8.50 3.19 1.84
N ARG A 288 -8.39 4.46 2.26
CA ARG A 288 -9.41 5.20 3.00
C ARG A 288 -10.06 6.29 2.14
N MET A 289 -9.58 6.49 0.92
CA MET A 289 -10.28 7.28 -0.10
C MET A 289 -11.43 6.45 -0.68
N VAL A 290 -12.59 7.08 -0.90
CA VAL A 290 -13.81 6.45 -1.46
C VAL A 290 -13.56 5.86 -2.86
N SER A 291 -12.56 6.37 -3.58
CA SER A 291 -12.17 5.90 -4.90
C SER A 291 -11.67 4.44 -4.87
N PRO A 292 -12.05 3.60 -5.86
CA PRO A 292 -11.43 2.28 -6.03
C PRO A 292 -9.95 2.38 -6.43
N PHE A 293 -9.49 3.56 -6.88
CA PHE A 293 -8.10 3.85 -7.19
C PHE A 293 -7.44 4.56 -6.02
N GLN A 294 -6.36 3.96 -5.52
CA GLN A 294 -5.70 4.40 -4.30
C GLN A 294 -4.44 5.21 -4.66
N PRO A 295 -4.28 6.43 -4.12
CA PRO A 295 -3.09 7.21 -4.37
C PRO A 295 -1.87 6.50 -3.77
N ILE A 296 -0.73 6.60 -4.46
CA ILE A 296 0.55 6.11 -3.94
C ILE A 296 1.00 7.10 -2.87
N LEU A 297 1.25 6.60 -1.66
CA LEU A 297 1.85 7.38 -0.59
C LEU A 297 3.37 7.40 -0.78
N LEU A 298 3.94 8.60 -0.94
CA LEU A 298 5.37 8.79 -1.16
C LEU A 298 6.19 8.67 0.14
N THR A 299 5.55 8.91 1.30
CA THR A 299 6.20 8.81 2.61
C THR A 299 5.34 8.02 3.60
N GLN A 300 6.01 7.28 4.49
CA GLN A 300 5.39 6.67 5.66
C GLN A 300 5.91 7.34 6.93
N ILE A 301 4.99 7.71 7.83
CA ILE A 301 5.31 8.38 9.09
C ILE A 301 5.21 7.36 10.22
N SER A 302 6.35 7.01 10.82
CA SER A 302 6.39 6.27 12.09
C SER A 302 6.13 7.22 13.25
N GLU A 303 5.07 6.97 14.04
CA GLU A 303 4.62 7.88 15.10
C GLU A 303 5.74 8.17 16.13
N SER A 304 6.47 7.12 16.58
CA SER A 304 7.55 7.28 17.55
C SER A 304 8.73 8.08 17.00
N ALA A 305 9.21 7.72 15.81
CA ALA A 305 10.35 8.40 15.18
C ALA A 305 10.00 9.85 14.83
N PHE A 306 8.76 10.12 14.42
CA PHE A 306 8.32 11.46 14.09
C PHE A 306 8.18 12.36 15.33
N ARG A 307 7.65 11.83 16.44
CA ARG A 307 7.63 12.55 17.73
C ARG A 307 9.04 12.94 18.18
N GLU A 308 10.00 12.01 18.11
CA GLU A 308 11.40 12.30 18.44
C GLU A 308 12.02 13.35 17.50
N PHE A 309 11.74 13.27 16.20
CA PHE A 309 12.19 14.25 15.22
C PHE A 309 11.67 15.66 15.53
N LEU A 310 10.37 15.80 15.83
CA LEU A 310 9.78 17.08 16.21
C LEU A 310 10.38 17.64 17.50
N GLN A 311 10.62 16.80 18.51
CA GLN A 311 11.28 17.21 19.76
C GLN A 311 12.71 17.70 19.52
N LYS A 312 13.49 17.04 18.65
CA LYS A 312 14.84 17.48 18.25
C LYS A 312 14.83 18.85 17.57
N LEU A 313 13.76 19.19 16.84
CA LEU A 313 13.56 20.51 16.25
C LEU A 313 13.05 21.58 17.23
N GLY A 314 12.83 21.20 18.50
CA GLY A 314 12.41 22.08 19.58
C GLY A 314 10.90 22.24 19.72
N PHE A 315 10.09 21.46 19.01
CA PHE A 315 8.63 21.48 19.17
C PHE A 315 8.19 20.75 20.46
N LYS A 316 7.11 21.22 21.06
CA LYS A 316 6.55 20.76 22.34
C LYS A 316 5.06 20.45 22.22
N ASN A 317 4.51 19.82 23.26
CA ASN A 317 3.08 19.47 23.38
C ASN A 317 2.56 18.66 22.18
N ILE A 318 3.31 17.63 21.77
CA ILE A 318 2.95 16.80 20.61
C ILE A 318 1.81 15.86 20.99
N VAL A 319 0.63 16.15 20.45
CA VAL A 319 -0.59 15.36 20.59
C VAL A 319 -0.90 14.72 19.24
N ASP A 320 -1.24 13.43 19.27
CA ASP A 320 -1.74 12.71 18.10
C ASP A 320 -3.19 12.31 18.38
N THR A 321 -4.11 12.74 17.52
CA THR A 321 -5.54 12.43 17.64
C THR A 321 -5.97 11.61 16.43
N LYS A 322 -6.35 10.36 16.66
CA LYS A 322 -6.89 9.48 15.62
C LYS A 322 -8.36 9.81 15.38
N ALA A 323 -8.71 10.07 14.14
CA ALA A 323 -10.09 10.28 13.69
C ALA A 323 -10.70 8.96 13.19
N GLY A 324 -12.03 8.83 13.26
CA GLY A 324 -12.77 7.66 12.79
C GLY A 324 -12.74 7.43 11.28
N ASP A 325 -12.45 8.48 10.49
CA ASP A 325 -12.17 8.40 9.05
C ASP A 325 -10.80 7.76 8.73
N GLY A 326 -10.03 7.41 9.76
CA GLY A 326 -8.75 6.77 9.64
C GLY A 326 -7.60 7.70 9.27
N PHE A 327 -7.79 9.01 9.38
CA PHE A 327 -6.68 9.94 9.44
C PHE A 327 -6.25 10.17 10.89
N SER A 328 -5.05 10.71 11.04
CA SER A 328 -4.51 11.14 12.33
C SER A 328 -4.13 12.60 12.21
N VAL A 329 -4.46 13.36 13.24
CA VAL A 329 -4.21 14.81 13.33
C VAL A 329 -3.15 15.04 14.39
N PHE A 330 -1.96 15.41 13.95
CA PHE A 330 -0.89 15.86 14.83
C PHE A 330 -1.09 17.33 15.18
N SER A 331 -1.03 17.63 16.48
CA SER A 331 -0.98 18.99 17.00
C SER A 331 0.26 19.18 17.87
N PHE A 332 0.98 20.26 17.66
CA PHE A 332 2.18 20.61 18.44
C PHE A 332 2.41 22.13 18.42
N ARG A 333 3.34 22.60 19.26
CA ARG A 333 3.68 24.02 19.39
C ARG A 333 5.19 24.26 19.31
N LYS A 334 5.61 25.45 18.87
CA LYS A 334 7.02 25.87 18.90
C LYS A 334 7.45 26.37 20.28
#